data_AF-A0A838CY90-F1
#
_entry.id   AF-A0A838CY90-F1
#
_cell.length_a   1.000
_cell.length_b   1.000
_cell.length_c   1.000
_cell.angle_alpha   90.00
_cell.angle_beta   90.00
_cell.angle_gamma   90.00
#
_symmetry.space_group_name_H-M   'P 1'
#
loop_
_entity.id
_entity.type
_entity.pdbx_description
1 polymer ?
#
loop_
_entity_poly.entity_id
_entity_poly.type
_entity_poly.pdbx_seq_one_letter_code
_entity_poly.pdbx_strand_id
1 'polypeptide(L)'
;MLGVYAVSIVLADVDPGALLDGLPRMADWAGRAWPPATADLGLLLLRAAETAAIALVGTTLAAVLALLTCTLAARNLTPAAFVRLPTRWLLNTLRGIDSFVFAILFVAAVGLGPFAGVLGVALHTWGSMAKLFAE
;
A
#
# COMPACT_ATOMS: atom_id res chain seq x y z
N MET A 1 3.24 14.41 30.13
CA MET A 1 3.79 13.75 28.92
C MET A 1 4.57 12.48 29.26
N LEU A 2 5.48 12.46 30.25
CA LEU A 2 6.23 11.24 30.64
C LEU A 2 5.35 10.05 31.08
N GLY A 3 4.23 10.29 31.77
CA GLY A 3 3.31 9.23 32.17
C GLY A 3 2.59 8.53 31.01
N VAL A 4 2.32 9.26 29.91
CA VAL A 4 1.73 8.67 28.70
C VAL A 4 2.76 7.76 28.00
N TYR A 5 4.02 8.18 27.96
CA TYR A 5 5.10 7.35 27.41
C TYR A 5 5.34 6.06 28.21
N ALA A 6 5.34 6.14 29.54
CA ALA A 6 5.49 4.96 30.39
C ALA A 6 4.34 3.96 30.20
N VAL A 7 3.10 4.46 30.12
CA VAL A 7 1.93 3.61 29.83
C VAL A 7 2.01 3.02 28.43
N SER A 8 2.42 3.79 27.41
CA SER A 8 2.60 3.28 26.05
C SER A 8 3.67 2.19 25.95
N ILE A 9 4.78 2.31 26.68
CA ILE A 9 5.85 1.29 26.69
C ILE A 9 5.37 -0.02 27.30
N VAL A 10 4.59 0.06 28.38
CA VAL A 10 4.02 -1.13 29.03
C VAL A 10 2.89 -1.73 28.19
N LEU A 11 2.05 -0.92 27.54
CA LEU A 11 0.99 -1.40 26.65
C LEU A 11 1.52 -2.02 25.36
N ALA A 12 2.65 -1.50 24.86
CA ALA A 12 3.28 -1.96 23.63
C ALA A 12 4.24 -3.15 23.84
N ASP A 13 4.34 -3.67 25.07
CA ASP A 13 5.16 -4.83 25.46
C ASP A 13 6.58 -4.75 24.88
N VAL A 14 7.19 -3.55 24.98
CA VAL A 14 8.49 -3.28 24.35
C VAL A 14 9.56 -3.93 25.20
N ASP A 15 9.96 -5.14 24.80
CA ASP A 15 11.02 -5.91 25.46
C ASP A 15 12.38 -5.71 24.74
N PRO A 16 13.33 -4.99 25.35
CA PRO A 16 14.68 -4.82 24.79
C PRO A 16 15.46 -6.15 24.75
N GLY A 17 15.13 -7.11 25.61
CA GLY A 17 15.74 -8.44 25.64
C GLY A 17 15.36 -9.28 24.43
N ALA A 18 14.08 -9.22 24.02
CA ALA A 18 13.60 -9.91 22.83
C ALA A 18 14.32 -9.45 21.54
N LEU A 19 14.75 -8.19 21.49
CA LEU A 19 15.57 -7.66 20.39
C LEU A 19 16.96 -8.31 20.37
N LEU A 20 17.61 -8.43 21.52
CA LEU A 20 18.92 -9.07 21.66
C LEU A 20 18.85 -10.57 21.30
N ASP A 21 17.78 -11.26 21.70
CA ASP A 21 17.52 -12.65 21.32
C ASP A 21 17.09 -12.81 19.86
N GLY A 22 16.66 -11.72 19.21
CA GLY A 22 16.32 -11.64 17.79
C GLY A 22 17.56 -11.51 16.88
N LEU A 23 18.61 -10.83 17.35
CA LEU A 23 19.85 -10.59 16.59
C LEU A 23 20.47 -11.84 15.95
N PRO A 24 20.68 -12.96 16.66
CA PRO A 24 21.25 -14.16 16.05
C PRO A 24 20.34 -14.75 14.96
N ARG A 25 19.02 -14.66 15.09
CA ARG A 25 18.06 -15.12 14.06
C ARG A 25 18.13 -14.26 12.79
N MET A 26 18.31 -12.95 12.95
CA MET A 26 18.52 -12.04 11.81
C MET A 26 19.85 -12.32 11.11
N ALA A 27 20.91 -12.60 11.88
CA ALA A 27 22.22 -12.96 11.35
C ALA A 27 22.18 -14.29 10.58
N ASP A 28 21.48 -15.30 11.10
CA ASP A 28 21.27 -16.57 10.40
C ASP A 28 20.47 -16.41 9.10
N TRP A 29 19.41 -15.60 9.12
CA TRP A 29 18.63 -15.30 7.91
C TRP A 29 19.47 -14.58 6.86
N ALA A 30 20.27 -13.58 7.27
CA ALA A 30 21.19 -12.88 6.39
C ALA A 30 22.29 -13.80 5.84
N GLY A 31 22.80 -14.71 6.67
CA GLY A 31 23.76 -15.74 6.28
C GLY A 31 23.21 -16.70 5.23
N ARG A 32 21.92 -17.04 5.28
CA ARG A 32 21.25 -17.88 4.26
C ARG A 32 20.98 -17.16 2.94
N ALA A 33 20.91 -15.83 2.96
CA ALA A 33 20.78 -15.04 1.73
C ALA A 33 22.06 -15.07 0.87
N TRP A 34 23.18 -15.52 1.45
CA TRP A 34 24.48 -15.64 0.79
C TRP A 34 24.96 -17.09 0.74
N PRO A 35 25.34 -17.67 -0.41
CA PRO A 35 25.48 -17.06 -1.73
C PRO A 35 24.16 -17.01 -2.52
N PRO A 36 23.93 -15.96 -3.33
CA PRO A 36 22.71 -15.84 -4.13
C PRO A 36 22.56 -17.01 -5.10
N ALA A 37 21.34 -17.54 -5.24
CA ALA A 37 21.03 -18.62 -6.17
C ALA A 37 21.16 -18.13 -7.62
N THR A 38 22.37 -18.22 -8.19
CA THR A 38 22.67 -17.83 -9.57
C THR A 38 22.05 -18.78 -10.61
N ALA A 39 21.63 -19.98 -10.19
CA ALA A 39 20.99 -20.97 -11.05
C ALA A 39 19.64 -20.48 -11.63
N ASP A 40 18.90 -19.67 -10.87
CA ASP A 40 17.52 -19.25 -11.22
C ASP A 40 17.41 -17.74 -11.46
N LEU A 41 18.49 -17.10 -11.93
CA LEU A 41 18.53 -15.67 -12.27
C LEU A 41 17.39 -15.25 -13.20
N GLY A 42 17.02 -16.10 -14.17
CA GLY A 42 15.89 -15.85 -15.07
C GLY A 42 14.55 -15.80 -14.34
N LEU A 43 14.31 -16.69 -13.39
CA LEU A 43 13.09 -16.70 -12.58
C LEU A 43 13.04 -15.47 -11.67
N LEU A 44 14.15 -15.11 -11.03
CA LEU A 44 14.25 -13.92 -10.18
C LEU A 44 13.94 -12.64 -10.97
N LEU A 45 14.52 -12.50 -12.16
CA LEU A 45 14.23 -11.37 -13.05
C LEU A 45 12.78 -11.35 -13.52
N LEU A 46 12.19 -12.51 -13.81
CA LEU A 46 10.77 -12.60 -14.16
C LEU A 46 9.87 -12.14 -13.00
N ARG A 47 10.16 -12.55 -11.76
CA ARG A 47 9.41 -12.11 -10.57
C ARG A 47 9.62 -10.62 -10.29
N ALA A 48 10.82 -10.09 -10.51
CA ALA A 48 11.07 -8.65 -10.41
C ALA A 48 10.34 -7.86 -11.51
N ALA A 49 10.26 -8.40 -12.72
CA ALA A 49 9.46 -7.80 -13.79
C ALA A 49 7.95 -7.85 -13.47
N GLU A 50 7.48 -8.92 -12.83
CA GLU A 50 6.11 -9.08 -12.37
C GLU A 50 5.75 -8.01 -11.32
N THR A 51 6.62 -7.72 -10.34
CA THR A 51 6.36 -6.64 -9.37
C THR A 51 6.35 -5.26 -10.03
N ALA A 52 7.26 -5.01 -10.98
CA ALA A 52 7.26 -3.78 -11.77
C ALA A 52 5.97 -3.64 -12.61
N ALA A 53 5.52 -4.72 -13.24
CA ALA A 53 4.28 -4.75 -14.01
C ALA A 53 3.06 -4.48 -13.12
N ILE A 54 3.00 -5.06 -11.90
CA ILE A 54 1.93 -4.79 -10.94
C ILE A 54 1.87 -3.29 -10.61
N ALA A 55 3.01 -2.68 -10.29
CA ALA A 55 3.09 -1.27 -9.96
C ALA A 55 2.69 -0.38 -11.14
N LEU A 56 3.18 -0.66 -12.35
CA LEU A 56 2.87 0.12 -13.56
C LEU A 56 1.38 0.00 -13.95
N VAL A 57 0.83 -1.20 -13.95
CA VAL A 57 -0.59 -1.40 -14.31
C VAL A 57 -1.51 -0.85 -13.23
N GLY A 58 -1.17 -1.06 -11.95
CA GLY A 58 -1.96 -0.53 -10.83
C GLY A 58 -1.99 1.00 -10.82
N THR A 59 -0.84 1.65 -11.03
CA THR A 59 -0.74 3.12 -11.06
C THR A 59 -1.40 3.73 -12.30
N THR A 60 -1.30 3.10 -13.48
CA THR A 60 -2.01 3.58 -14.67
C THR A 60 -3.52 3.48 -14.51
N LEU A 61 -4.03 2.40 -13.93
CA LEU A 61 -5.46 2.26 -13.60
C LEU A 61 -5.90 3.32 -12.58
N ALA A 62 -5.11 3.53 -11.52
CA ALA A 62 -5.35 4.59 -10.54
C ALA A 62 -5.40 5.98 -11.20
N ALA A 63 -4.50 6.26 -12.14
CA ALA A 63 -4.44 7.53 -12.85
C ALA A 63 -5.69 7.79 -13.69
N VAL A 64 -6.19 6.77 -14.40
CA VAL A 64 -7.43 6.88 -15.19
C VAL A 64 -8.62 7.14 -14.28
N LEU A 65 -8.76 6.38 -13.19
CA LEU A 65 -9.84 6.59 -12.21
C LEU A 65 -9.73 7.95 -11.54
N ALA A 66 -8.50 8.39 -11.24
CA ALA A 66 -8.23 9.72 -10.68
C ALA A 66 -8.64 10.83 -11.65
N LEU A 67 -8.38 10.70 -12.95
CA LEU A 67 -8.78 11.68 -13.96
C LEU A 67 -10.31 11.81 -14.06
N LEU A 68 -11.03 10.69 -14.00
CA LEU A 68 -12.49 10.69 -14.02
C LEU A 68 -13.07 11.35 -12.76
N THR A 69 -12.46 11.10 -11.60
CA THR A 69 -12.96 11.59 -10.32
C THR A 69 -12.46 12.97 -9.92
N CYS A 70 -11.34 13.45 -10.48
CA CYS A 70 -10.82 14.77 -10.16
C CYS A 70 -11.76 15.88 -10.66
N THR A 71 -12.40 15.69 -11.81
CA THR A 71 -13.38 16.65 -12.37
C THR A 71 -14.60 16.85 -11.45
N LEU A 72 -15.06 15.76 -10.83
CA LEU A 72 -16.16 15.75 -9.85
C LEU A 72 -15.75 16.36 -8.50
N ALA A 73 -14.47 16.21 -8.12
CA ALA A 73 -13.94 16.71 -6.85
C ALA A 73 -13.42 18.17 -6.94
N ALA A 74 -13.17 18.68 -8.15
CA ALA A 74 -12.63 20.00 -8.42
C ALA A 74 -13.64 21.11 -8.09
N ARG A 75 -13.19 22.09 -7.30
CA ARG A 75 -14.02 23.20 -6.81
C ARG A 75 -14.42 24.17 -7.93
N ASN A 76 -13.65 24.19 -9.03
CA ASN A 76 -13.86 25.07 -10.17
C ASN A 76 -14.85 24.51 -11.21
N LEU A 77 -14.95 23.17 -11.33
CA LEU A 77 -15.78 22.50 -12.34
C LEU A 77 -17.15 22.08 -11.81
N THR A 78 -17.27 21.74 -10.53
CA THR A 78 -18.53 21.25 -9.93
C THR A 78 -19.05 22.23 -8.86
N PRO A 79 -19.97 23.16 -9.18
CA PRO A 79 -20.58 24.06 -8.20
C PRO A 79 -21.55 23.33 -7.25
N ALA A 80 -22.01 22.13 -7.60
CA ALA A 80 -22.88 21.30 -6.77
C ALA A 80 -22.12 20.70 -5.59
N ALA A 81 -22.20 21.34 -4.42
CA ALA A 81 -21.61 20.84 -3.16
C ALA A 81 -22.07 19.42 -2.79
N PHE A 82 -23.27 19.04 -3.22
CA PHE A 82 -23.87 17.73 -2.99
C PHE A 82 -23.11 16.57 -3.66
N VAL A 83 -22.43 16.80 -4.79
CA VAL A 83 -21.61 15.77 -5.47
C VAL A 83 -20.16 15.86 -4.98
N ARG A 84 -19.66 17.08 -4.73
CA ARG A 84 -18.28 17.29 -4.30
C ARG A 84 -17.96 16.71 -2.92
N LEU A 85 -18.87 16.87 -1.96
CA LEU A 85 -18.68 16.35 -0.59
C LEU A 85 -18.53 14.83 -0.54
N PRO A 86 -19.45 14.01 -1.09
CA PRO A 86 -19.34 12.56 -1.03
C PRO A 86 -18.13 12.03 -1.80
N THR A 87 -17.78 12.61 -2.96
CA THR A 87 -16.56 12.22 -3.69
C THR A 87 -15.31 12.48 -2.85
N ARG A 88 -15.20 13.65 -2.21
CA ARG A 88 -14.06 13.94 -1.33
C ARG A 88 -14.02 13.05 -0.10
N TRP A 89 -15.17 12.72 0.47
CA TRP A 89 -15.26 11.82 1.60
C TRP A 89 -14.80 10.41 1.22
N LEU A 90 -15.27 9.89 0.08
CA LEU A 90 -14.84 8.61 -0.48
C LEU A 90 -13.31 8.57 -0.69
N LEU A 91 -12.74 9.58 -1.36
CA LEU A 91 -11.30 9.65 -1.62
C LEU A 91 -10.48 9.71 -0.31
N ASN A 92 -10.99 10.42 0.70
CA ASN A 92 -10.35 10.48 2.01
C ASN A 92 -10.41 9.13 2.75
N THR A 93 -11.53 8.41 2.64
CA THR A 93 -11.68 7.07 3.21
C THR A 93 -10.76 6.05 2.52
N LEU A 94 -10.67 6.07 1.18
CA LEU A 94 -9.75 5.21 0.43
C LEU A 94 -8.29 5.42 0.86
N ARG A 95 -7.89 6.66 1.17
CA ARG A 95 -6.54 6.98 1.66
C ARG A 95 -6.31 6.57 3.12
N GLY A 96 -7.37 6.42 3.91
CA GLY A 96 -7.28 5.95 5.28
C GLY A 96 -7.02 4.45 5.40
N ILE A 97 -7.29 3.69 4.33
CA ILE A 97 -7.11 2.24 4.28
C ILE A 97 -5.73 1.93 3.70
N ASP A 98 -4.96 1.12 4.42
CA ASP A 98 -3.65 0.68 3.99
C ASP A 98 -3.72 -0.28 2.80
N SER A 99 -2.69 -0.23 1.94
CA SER A 99 -2.57 -1.09 0.75
C SER A 99 -2.66 -2.59 1.07
N PHE A 100 -2.15 -3.04 2.22
CA PHE A 100 -2.21 -4.44 2.64
C PHE A 100 -3.66 -4.90 2.88
N VAL A 101 -4.52 -4.03 3.41
CA VAL A 101 -5.93 -4.35 3.64
C VAL A 101 -6.64 -4.59 2.31
N PHE A 102 -6.43 -3.72 1.32
CA PHE A 102 -6.98 -3.92 -0.01
C PHE A 102 -6.41 -5.15 -0.70
N ALA A 103 -5.11 -5.42 -0.55
CA ALA A 103 -4.48 -6.60 -1.13
C ALA A 103 -5.12 -7.89 -0.60
N ILE A 104 -5.30 -8.02 0.73
CA ILE A 104 -5.93 -9.20 1.32
C ILE A 104 -7.40 -9.32 0.91
N LEU A 105 -8.13 -8.21 0.84
CA LEU A 105 -9.52 -8.18 0.36
C LEU A 105 -9.64 -8.68 -1.10
N PHE A 106 -8.76 -8.23 -1.99
CA PHE A 106 -8.77 -8.67 -3.38
C PHE A 106 -8.23 -10.08 -3.58
N VAL A 107 -7.29 -10.53 -2.73
CA VAL A 107 -6.87 -11.94 -2.70
C VAL A 107 -8.05 -12.84 -2.32
N ALA A 108 -8.87 -12.43 -1.35
CA ALA A 108 -10.08 -13.17 -0.99
C ALA A 108 -11.15 -13.16 -2.11
N ALA A 109 -11.25 -12.06 -2.88
CA ALA A 109 -12.26 -11.91 -3.92
C ALA A 109 -11.90 -12.58 -5.26
N VAL A 110 -10.65 -12.46 -5.71
CA VAL A 110 -10.20 -12.90 -7.04
C VAL A 110 -9.22 -14.09 -6.97
N GLY A 111 -8.74 -14.40 -5.76
CA GLY A 111 -7.72 -15.43 -5.54
C GLY A 111 -6.30 -14.89 -5.45
N LEU A 112 -5.37 -15.78 -5.10
CA LEU A 112 -3.96 -15.43 -4.95
C LEU A 112 -3.30 -15.21 -6.32
N GLY A 113 -2.75 -14.02 -6.55
CA GLY A 113 -2.01 -13.72 -7.76
C GLY A 113 -1.67 -12.24 -7.95
N PRO A 114 -0.92 -11.91 -9.02
CA PRO A 114 -0.47 -10.54 -9.34
C PRO A 114 -1.62 -9.56 -9.51
N PHE A 115 -2.74 -10.05 -10.05
CA PHE A 115 -3.92 -9.24 -10.32
C PHE A 115 -4.55 -8.66 -9.05
N ALA A 116 -4.56 -9.41 -7.94
CA ALA A 116 -5.00 -8.88 -6.66
C ALA A 116 -4.09 -7.75 -6.17
N GLY A 117 -2.79 -7.86 -6.41
CA GLY A 117 -1.81 -6.79 -6.17
C GLY A 117 -2.08 -5.54 -7.00
N VAL A 118 -2.39 -5.71 -8.30
CA VAL A 118 -2.74 -4.60 -9.21
C VAL A 118 -3.94 -3.83 -8.68
N LEU A 119 -5.01 -4.55 -8.31
CA LEU A 119 -6.23 -3.91 -7.79
C LEU A 119 -6.01 -3.23 -6.44
N GLY A 120 -5.23 -3.85 -5.55
CA GLY A 120 -4.88 -3.28 -4.25
C GLY A 120 -4.09 -1.97 -4.37
N VAL A 121 -3.06 -1.98 -5.21
CA VAL A 121 -2.27 -0.77 -5.52
C VAL A 121 -3.16 0.28 -6.19
N ALA A 122 -3.99 -0.11 -7.16
CA ALA A 122 -4.84 0.83 -7.88
C ALA A 122 -5.80 1.60 -6.95
N LEU A 123 -6.52 0.91 -6.06
CA LEU A 123 -7.45 1.55 -5.13
C LEU A 123 -6.75 2.46 -4.12
N HIS A 124 -5.63 2.00 -3.56
CA HIS A 124 -4.88 2.78 -2.58
C HIS A 124 -4.27 4.05 -3.21
N THR A 125 -3.67 3.93 -4.40
CA THR A 125 -3.06 5.06 -5.10
C THR A 125 -4.09 6.04 -5.66
N TRP A 126 -5.27 5.55 -6.07
CA TRP A 126 -6.36 6.38 -6.61
C TRP A 126 -6.78 7.50 -5.66
N GLY A 127 -6.96 7.20 -4.36
CA GLY A 127 -7.37 8.19 -3.36
C GLY A 127 -6.43 9.40 -3.27
N SER A 128 -5.12 9.14 -3.35
CA SER A 128 -4.09 10.18 -3.30
C SER A 128 -3.95 10.94 -4.62
N MET A 129 -3.93 10.24 -5.77
CA MET A 129 -3.81 10.87 -7.09
C MET A 129 -5.02 11.75 -7.44
N ALA A 130 -6.23 11.30 -7.16
CA ALA A 130 -7.45 12.04 -7.48
C ALA A 130 -7.51 13.39 -6.76
N LYS A 131 -7.03 13.44 -5.51
CA LYS A 131 -6.97 14.70 -4.75
C LYS A 131 -5.89 15.64 -5.30
N LEU A 132 -4.71 15.11 -5.62
CA LEU A 132 -3.62 15.88 -6.22
C LEU A 132 -4.03 16.53 -7.55
N PHE A 133 -4.83 15.85 -8.37
CA PHE A 133 -5.35 16.40 -9.62
C PHE A 133 -6.59 17.30 -9.46
N ALA A 134 -7.25 17.30 -8.29
CA ALA A 134 -8.46 18.06 -8.02
C ALA A 134 -8.23 19.34 -7.19
N GLU A 135 -7.05 19.47 -6.58
CA GLU A 135 -6.50 20.73 -6.05
C GLU A 135 -6.04 21.62 -7.22
#